data_AF-A0A1F8TT05-F1
#
_entry.id   AF-A0A1F8TT05-F1
#
_cell.length_a   1.000
_cell.length_b   1.000
_cell.length_c   1.000
_cell.angle_alpha   90.00
_cell.angle_beta   90.00
_cell.angle_gamma   90.00
#
_symmetry.space_group_name_H-M   'P 1'
#
loop_
_entity.id
_entity.type
_entity.pdbx_description
1 polymer ?
#
loop_
_entity_poly.entity_id
_entity_poly.type
_entity_poly.pdbx_seq_one_letter_code
_entity_poly.pdbx_strand_id
1 'polypeptide(L)' 'MARRFIALVDEFYERHVKLIISASVPMEQLYSQGILSFEFKRCLSRLQEMQSHDYLAQEHLP' A
#
# COMPACT_ATOMS: atom_id res chain seq x y z
N MET A 1 10.50 -10.90 0.12
CA MET A 1 10.34 -9.53 -0.43
C MET A 1 8.97 -8.95 -0.07
N ALA A 2 7.86 -9.65 -0.38
CA ALA A 2 6.49 -9.18 -0.11
C ALA A 2 6.24 -8.66 1.32
N ARG A 3 6.73 -9.36 2.37
CA ARG A 3 6.56 -8.92 3.76
C ARG A 3 7.14 -7.53 4.05
N ARG A 4 8.29 -7.19 3.45
CA ARG A 4 8.92 -5.86 3.63
C ARG A 4 8.14 -4.77 2.90
N PHE A 5 7.63 -5.09 1.72
CA PHE A 5 6.76 -4.18 0.97
C PHE A 5 5.49 -3.87 1.76
N ILE A 6 4.81 -4.90 2.29
CA ILE A 6 3.62 -4.74 3.14
C ILE A 6 3.96 -3.85 4.35
N ALA A 7 5.05 -4.14 5.07
CA ALA A 7 5.43 -3.35 6.24
C ALA A 7 5.72 -1.88 5.91
N LEU A 8 6.35 -1.60 4.76
CA LEU A 8 6.60 -0.23 4.30
C LEU A 8 5.32 0.52 3.95
N VAL A 9 4.39 -0.14 3.23
CA VAL A 9 3.09 0.45 2.91
C VAL A 9 2.30 0.70 4.19
N ASP A 10 2.32 -0.23 5.14
CA ASP A 10 1.63 -0.11 6.42
C ASP A 10 2.14 1.10 7.22
N GLU A 11 3.46 1.28 7.34
CA GLU A 11 4.06 2.42 8.05
C GLU A 11 3.71 3.76 7.38
N PHE A 12 3.77 3.83 6.05
CA PHE A 12 3.41 5.06 5.32
C PHE A 12 1.92 5.36 5.41
N TYR A 13 1.08 4.31 5.38
CA TYR A 13 -0.34 4.44 5.57
C TYR A 13 -0.65 5.06 6.94
N GLU A 14 -0.09 4.48 8.01
CA GLU A 14 -0.28 4.91 9.40
C GLU A 14 0.25 6.33 9.67
N ARG A 15 1.27 6.76 8.94
CA ARG A 15 1.85 8.11 9.06
C ARG A 15 1.27 9.13 8.07
N HIS A 16 0.25 8.77 7.30
CA HIS A 16 -0.30 9.62 6.23
C HIS A 16 0.77 10.10 5.22
N VAL A 17 1.79 9.28 4.97
CA VAL A 17 2.87 9.63 4.05
C VAL A 17 2.44 9.34 2.62
N LYS A 18 2.52 10.37 1.77
CA LYS A 18 2.24 10.25 0.33
C LYS A 18 3.25 9.33 -0.34
N LEU A 19 2.74 8.28 -0.97
CA LEU A 19 3.53 7.24 -1.62
C LEU A 19 3.23 7.21 -3.13
N ILE A 20 4.26 7.36 -3.95
CA ILE A 20 4.18 7.22 -5.41
C ILE A 20 4.99 6.00 -5.82
N ILE A 21 4.36 5.03 -6.48
CA ILE A 21 4.99 3.79 -6.95
C ILE A 21 4.58 3.56 -8.41
N SER A 22 5.50 3.03 -9.20
CA SER A 22 5.23 2.51 -10.54
C SER A 22 5.58 1.02 -10.59
N ALA A 23 4.81 0.25 -11.34
CA ALA A 23 5.02 -1.18 -11.55
C ALA A 23 4.69 -1.57 -12.99
N SER A 24 5.34 -2.63 -13.48
CA SER A 24 5.11 -3.18 -14.83
C SER A 24 3.78 -3.91 -14.97
N VAL A 25 3.08 -4.18 -13.87
CA VAL A 25 1.80 -4.89 -13.81
C VAL A 25 0.83 -4.13 -12.92
N PRO A 26 -0.50 -4.33 -13.09
CA PRO A 26 -1.51 -3.80 -12.17
C PRO A 26 -1.25 -4.22 -10.73
N MET A 27 -1.69 -3.41 -9.75
CA MET A 27 -1.40 -3.63 -8.34
C MET A 27 -1.90 -4.99 -7.83
N GLU A 28 -3.04 -5.44 -8.33
CA GLU A 28 -3.69 -6.72 -7.99
C GLU A 28 -2.83 -7.92 -8.41
N GLN A 29 -1.91 -7.73 -9.36
CA GLN A 29 -1.01 -8.75 -9.87
C GLN A 29 0.38 -8.71 -9.23
N LEU A 30 0.67 -7.74 -8.35
CA LEU A 30 1.96 -7.64 -7.66
C LEU A 30 2.25 -8.84 -6.75
N TYR A 31 1.21 -9.49 -6.24
CA TYR A 31 1.33 -10.70 -5.44
C TYR A 31 0.05 -11.54 -5.54
N SER A 32 0.08 -12.54 -6.42
CA SER A 32 -1.09 -13.35 -6.76
C SER A 32 -1.23 -14.64 -5.95
N GLN A 33 -0.13 -15.19 -5.43
CA GLN A 33 -0.12 -16.47 -4.69
C GLN A 33 0.95 -16.50 -3.60
N GLY A 34 0.68 -17.30 -2.56
CA GLY A 34 1.61 -17.60 -1.47
C GLY A 34 1.03 -17.33 -0.08
N ILE A 35 1.84 -17.56 0.95
CA ILE A 35 1.40 -17.55 2.36
C ILE A 35 0.81 -16.20 2.79
N LEU A 36 1.34 -15.09 2.25
CA LEU A 36 0.94 -13.71 2.61
C LEU A 36 -0.23 -13.15 1.79
N SER A 37 -1.03 -14.00 1.13
CA SER A 37 -2.06 -13.53 0.19
C SER A 37 -3.15 -12.70 0.89
N PHE A 38 -3.45 -13.00 2.15
CA PHE A 38 -4.46 -12.26 2.92
C PHE A 38 -3.94 -10.87 3.32
N GLU A 39 -2.72 -10.80 3.85
CA GLU A 39 -2.05 -9.56 4.23
C GLU A 39 -1.82 -8.67 3.02
N PHE A 40 -1.49 -9.25 1.86
CA PHE A 40 -1.33 -8.49 0.64
C PHE A 40 -2.65 -7.92 0.12
N LYS A 41 -3.79 -8.63 0.27
CA LYS A 41 -5.11 -8.05 -0.03
C LYS A 41 -5.40 -6.81 0.82
N ARG A 42 -5.05 -6.84 2.12
CA ARG A 42 -5.16 -5.65 3.00
C ARG A 42 -4.25 -4.52 2.54
N CYS A 43 -3.01 -4.85 2.14
CA CYS A 43 -2.08 -3.88 1.57
C CYS A 43 -2.65 -3.21 0.30
N LEU A 44 -3.34 -3.97 -0.56
CA LEU A 44 -3.99 -3.43 -1.76
C LEU A 44 -5.11 -2.45 -1.42
N SER A 45 -5.97 -2.77 -0.44
CA SER A 45 -7.01 -1.85 0.01
C SER A 45 -6.42 -0.53 0.52
N ARG A 46 -5.32 -0.58 1.28
CA ARG A 46 -4.60 0.63 1.74
C ARG A 46 -4.06 1.44 0.56
N LEU A 47 -3.39 0.79 -0.39
CA LEU A 47 -2.88 1.48 -1.59
C LEU A 47 -4.00 2.14 -2.41
N GLN A 48 -5.18 1.52 -2.47
CA GLN A 48 -6.36 2.12 -3.12
C GLN A 48 -6.88 3.34 -2.36
N GLU A 49 -6.98 3.26 -1.03
CA GLU A 49 -7.39 4.38 -0.18
C GLU A 49 -6.41 5.55 -0.25
N MET A 50 -5.10 5.26 -0.30
CA MET A 50 -4.03 6.27 -0.42
C MET A 50 -4.09 7.07 -1.73
N GLN A 51 -4.83 6.60 -2.74
CA GLN A 51 -5.06 7.32 -4.00
C GLN A 51 -6.26 8.27 -3.95
N SER A 52 -7.07 8.21 -2.88
CA SER A 52 -8.22 9.09 -2.73
C SER A 52 -7.79 10.53 -2.46
N HIS A 53 -8.60 11.50 -2.91
CA HIS A 53 -8.38 12.91 -2.62
C HIS A 53 -8.40 13.18 -1.11
N ASP A 54 -9.27 12.48 -0.37
CA ASP A 54 -9.41 12.61 1.08
C ASP A 54 -8.11 12.23 1.79
N TYR A 55 -7.50 11.09 1.42
CA TYR A 55 -6.22 10.68 1.98
C TYR A 55 -5.09 11.66 1.60
N LEU A 56 -5.03 12.09 0.34
CA LEU A 56 -4.00 13.03 -0.13
C LEU A 56 -4.11 14.43 0.49
N ALA A 57 -5.28 14.79 1.02
CA ALA A 57 -5.52 16.03 1.76
C ALA A 57 -5.10 15.95 3.23
N GLN A 58 -4.84 14.75 3.77
CA GLN A 58 -4.38 14.59 5.15
C GLN A 58 -2.96 15.13 5.34
N GLU A 59 -2.70 15.64 6.55
CA GLU A 59 -1.35 16.04 6.97
C GLU A 59 -0.52 14.82 7.33
N HIS A 60 0.77 14.87 6.99
CA HIS A 60 1.73 13.84 7.37
C HIS A 60 1.92 13.82 8.88
N LEU A 61 1.98 12.63 9.47
CA LEU A 61 2.24 12.43 10.90
C LEU A 61 3.75 12.20 11.14
N PRO A 62 4.38 12.95 12.07
CA PRO A 62 5.81 12.88 12.36
C PRO A 62 6.23 11.60 13.09
#